data_AF-A0A920MVX2-F1
#
_entry.id   AF-A0A920MVX2-F1
#
_cell.length_a   1.000
_cell.length_b   1.000
_cell.length_c   1.000
_cell.angle_alpha   90.00
_cell.angle_beta   90.00
_cell.angle_gamma   90.00
#
_symmetry.space_group_name_H-M   'P 1'
#
loop_
_entity.id
_entity.type
_entity.pdbx_description
1 polymer ?
#
loop_
_entity_poly.entity_id
_entity_poly.type
_entity_poly.pdbx_seq_one_letter_code
_entity_poly.pdbx_strand_id
1 'polypeptide(L)'
;MIDYHIELEKKRNSLPYEIDGTVFKIDNNEQRNILGTRSRSHDGQLREKFKSQQVTTLVIDIIPSVGRTGAITPVAKLEPVNVGGVIVTNATLHNQDEVERKDVRIGDTVLIQRAGDVIPEIVKVIQEKRPPDSSVYFLPIICPGCEHEVFRPDGEAVARCQNLSCPAQFKGRIEHFVSKPALDIDGFGEKLVNQLVDNKIVQTVDEIFKLTFKDLVALDRMAEKSADNILTAIESSKQTSFNRFVYALGIRNVGSHLSKFIEKAFNSNINDFMKATYNQREEIDEVGPNCSRNYFKILEK
;
A
#
# COMPACT_ATOMS: atom_id res chain seq x y z
N MET A 1 -4.00 -20.91 28.38
CA MET A 1 -3.99 -19.95 27.25
C MET A 1 -4.18 -20.69 25.93
N ILE A 2 -3.29 -21.62 25.59
CA ILE A 2 -3.35 -22.40 24.32
C ILE A 2 -4.69 -23.13 24.14
N ASP A 3 -5.16 -23.88 25.14
CA ASP A 3 -6.42 -24.62 25.03
C ASP A 3 -7.62 -23.70 24.81
N TYR A 4 -7.65 -22.55 25.49
CA TYR A 4 -8.68 -21.53 25.29
C TYR A 4 -8.68 -20.99 23.86
N HIS A 5 -7.50 -20.73 23.29
CA HIS A 5 -7.37 -20.29 21.90
C HIS A 5 -7.92 -21.34 20.92
N ILE A 6 -7.52 -22.61 21.08
CA ILE A 6 -7.96 -23.71 20.21
C ILE A 6 -9.48 -23.92 20.33
N GLU A 7 -10.03 -23.90 21.55
CA GLU A 7 -11.47 -24.07 21.76
C GLU A 7 -12.28 -22.91 21.22
N LEU A 8 -11.78 -21.67 21.33
CA LEU A 8 -12.43 -20.51 20.77
C LEU A 8 -12.36 -20.51 19.22
N GLU A 9 -11.25 -20.96 18.65
CA GLU A 9 -11.08 -21.12 17.19
C GLU A 9 -12.13 -22.08 16.61
N LYS A 10 -12.37 -23.22 17.25
CA LYS A 10 -13.40 -24.19 16.82
C LYS A 10 -14.82 -23.59 16.86
N LYS A 11 -15.09 -22.71 17.84
CA LYS A 11 -16.39 -22.05 18.02
C LYS A 11 -16.56 -20.79 17.18
N ARG A 12 -15.51 -20.32 16.49
CA ARG A 12 -15.50 -19.09 15.68
C ARG A 12 -16.76 -18.92 14.82
N ASN A 13 -17.12 -19.95 14.04
CA ASN A 13 -18.25 -19.88 13.11
C ASN A 13 -19.62 -20.05 13.77
N SER A 14 -19.68 -20.40 15.06
CA SER A 14 -20.93 -20.56 15.82
C SER A 14 -21.34 -19.29 16.57
N LEU A 15 -20.45 -18.30 16.66
CA LEU A 15 -20.71 -17.05 17.34
C LEU A 15 -21.54 -16.12 16.43
N PRO A 16 -22.43 -15.29 17.00
CA PRO A 16 -23.22 -14.32 16.23
C PRO A 16 -22.41 -13.09 15.77
N TYR A 17 -21.08 -13.12 15.93
CA TYR A 17 -20.15 -12.08 15.54
C TYR A 17 -18.82 -12.70 15.11
N GLU A 18 -18.05 -11.98 14.29
CA GLU A 18 -16.74 -12.44 13.85
C GLU A 18 -15.68 -12.22 14.94
N ILE A 19 -14.74 -13.17 15.03
CA ILE A 19 -13.54 -13.07 15.86
C ILE A 19 -12.33 -13.49 15.03
N ASP A 20 -11.20 -12.82 15.24
CA ASP A 20 -9.95 -13.03 14.49
C ASP A 20 -8.82 -13.63 15.36
N GLY A 21 -9.06 -13.80 16.66
CA GLY A 21 -8.12 -14.44 17.56
C GLY A 21 -8.48 -14.28 19.04
N THR A 22 -7.46 -14.43 19.89
CA THR A 22 -7.53 -14.22 21.33
C THR A 22 -6.52 -13.19 21.78
N VAL A 23 -6.90 -12.35 22.74
CA VAL A 23 -5.98 -11.42 23.40
C VAL A 23 -5.75 -11.88 24.84
N PHE A 24 -4.52 -12.28 25.15
CA PHE A 24 -4.09 -12.59 26.51
C PHE A 24 -3.46 -11.35 27.13
N LYS A 25 -3.91 -10.98 28.32
CA LYS A 25 -3.39 -9.82 29.07
C LYS A 25 -2.96 -10.30 30.44
N ILE A 26 -1.83 -9.79 30.94
CA ILE A 26 -1.49 -9.96 32.36
C ILE A 26 -2.58 -9.28 33.16
N ASP A 27 -3.26 -10.02 34.03
CA ASP A 27 -4.44 -9.53 34.75
C ASP A 27 -4.08 -8.40 35.73
N ASN A 28 -2.93 -8.51 36.39
CA ASN A 28 -2.41 -7.50 37.31
C ASN A 28 -2.00 -6.20 36.58
N ASN A 29 -2.62 -5.07 36.96
CA ASN A 29 -2.38 -3.78 36.34
C ASN A 29 -0.99 -3.18 36.64
N GLU A 30 -0.44 -3.39 37.84
CA GLU A 30 0.88 -2.88 38.21
C GLU A 30 1.98 -3.55 37.37
N GLN A 31 1.92 -4.86 37.22
CA GLN A 31 2.84 -5.61 36.36
C GLN A 31 2.74 -5.17 34.91
N ARG A 32 1.52 -4.92 34.41
CA ARG A 32 1.30 -4.43 33.05
C ARG A 32 1.90 -3.04 32.84
N ASN A 33 1.85 -2.16 33.85
CA ASN A 33 2.42 -0.82 33.79
C ASN A 33 3.95 -0.85 33.78
N ILE A 34 4.59 -1.76 34.53
CA ILE A 34 6.04 -1.94 34.54
C ILE A 34 6.58 -2.32 33.16
N LEU A 35 5.86 -3.18 32.43
CA LEU A 35 6.28 -3.65 31.10
C LEU A 35 6.19 -2.58 30.02
N GLY A 36 5.38 -1.53 30.22
CA GLY A 36 5.30 -0.39 29.33
C GLY A 36 4.69 -0.68 27.95
N THR A 37 4.95 0.23 27.00
CA THR A 37 4.43 0.18 25.62
C THR A 37 5.53 0.48 24.62
N ARG A 38 5.56 -0.26 23.51
CA ARG A 38 6.35 0.05 22.31
C ARG A 38 5.48 0.79 21.30
N SER A 39 6.11 1.36 20.27
CA SER A 39 5.50 2.24 19.26
C SER A 39 4.16 1.77 18.69
N ARG A 40 3.86 0.45 18.66
CA ARG A 40 2.56 -0.10 18.22
C ARG A 40 2.03 -1.28 19.06
N SER A 41 2.65 -1.64 20.19
CA SER A 41 2.27 -2.82 20.99
C SER A 41 2.45 -2.59 22.49
N HIS A 42 1.65 -3.28 23.32
CA HIS A 42 1.76 -3.24 24.78
C HIS A 42 2.47 -4.51 25.26
N ASP A 43 3.60 -4.38 25.96
CA ASP A 43 4.47 -5.53 26.27
C ASP A 43 3.87 -6.48 27.33
N GLY A 44 2.78 -6.07 28.02
CA GLY A 44 1.97 -6.93 28.90
C GLY A 44 0.74 -7.59 28.24
N GLN A 45 0.67 -7.60 26.91
CA GLN A 45 -0.43 -8.20 26.15
C GLN A 45 0.08 -9.01 24.96
N LEU A 46 -0.46 -10.20 24.77
CA LEU A 46 -0.21 -11.06 23.61
C LEU A 46 -1.50 -11.17 22.79
N ARG A 47 -1.39 -10.96 21.48
CA ARG A 47 -2.49 -11.17 20.54
C ARG A 47 -2.17 -12.37 19.68
N GLU A 48 -2.93 -13.44 19.83
CA GLU A 48 -2.77 -14.66 19.06
C GLU A 48 -3.92 -14.74 18.05
N LYS A 49 -3.60 -14.64 16.75
CA LYS A 49 -4.60 -14.73 15.67
C LYS A 49 -4.96 -16.20 15.40
N PHE A 50 -6.22 -16.45 15.03
CA PHE A 50 -6.62 -17.76 14.52
C PHE A 50 -5.92 -18.06 13.20
N LYS A 51 -5.94 -19.33 12.80
CA LYS A 51 -5.53 -19.71 11.46
C LYS A 51 -6.44 -18.99 10.45
N SER A 52 -5.80 -18.32 9.49
CA SER A 52 -6.50 -17.69 8.38
C SER A 52 -7.37 -18.73 7.68
N GLN A 53 -8.62 -18.36 7.39
CA GLN A 53 -9.47 -19.23 6.58
C GLN A 53 -8.85 -19.36 5.19
N GLN A 54 -8.66 -20.61 4.76
CA GLN A 54 -8.10 -20.95 3.47
C GLN A 54 -9.20 -21.53 2.59
N VAL A 55 -9.31 -21.03 1.36
CA VAL A 55 -10.26 -21.53 0.37
C VAL A 55 -9.56 -21.72 -0.96
N THR A 56 -10.13 -22.55 -1.82
CA THR A 56 -9.61 -22.78 -3.16
C THR A 56 -10.41 -22.00 -4.19
N THR A 57 -9.74 -21.42 -5.18
CA THR A 57 -10.39 -20.75 -6.33
C THR A 57 -9.51 -20.87 -7.57
N LEU A 58 -10.05 -20.48 -8.73
CA LEU A 58 -9.36 -20.49 -10.01
C LEU A 58 -8.64 -19.15 -10.26
N VAL A 59 -7.41 -19.21 -10.78
CA VAL A 59 -6.72 -18.04 -11.37
C VAL A 59 -7.26 -17.83 -12.78
N ILE A 60 -8.08 -16.80 -12.98
CA ILE A 60 -8.64 -16.43 -14.29
C ILE A 60 -7.58 -15.77 -15.17
N ASP A 61 -6.77 -14.90 -14.58
CA ASP A 61 -5.76 -14.12 -15.28
C ASP A 61 -4.69 -13.63 -14.30
N ILE A 62 -3.54 -13.18 -14.79
CA ILE A 62 -2.52 -12.50 -13.99
C ILE A 62 -2.19 -11.19 -14.70
N ILE A 63 -2.53 -10.06 -14.06
CA ILE A 63 -2.30 -8.74 -14.63
C ILE A 63 -1.13 -8.02 -13.96
N PRO A 64 -0.28 -7.31 -14.71
CA PRO A 64 0.73 -6.43 -14.14
C PRO A 64 0.10 -5.13 -13.64
N SER A 65 0.34 -4.78 -12.39
CA SER A 65 -0.02 -3.49 -11.80
C SER A 65 1.23 -2.61 -11.66
N VAL A 66 1.11 -1.32 -11.98
CA VAL A 66 2.21 -0.36 -11.87
C VAL A 66 1.97 0.54 -10.67
N GLY A 67 2.80 0.37 -9.64
CA GLY A 67 2.76 1.20 -8.44
C GLY A 67 3.36 2.59 -8.64
N ARG A 68 3.11 3.48 -7.68
CA ARG A 68 3.58 4.88 -7.67
C ARG A 68 5.10 5.08 -7.87
N THR A 69 5.91 4.11 -7.45
CA THR A 69 7.39 4.13 -7.56
C THR A 69 7.90 3.41 -8.81
N GLY A 70 6.99 3.05 -9.72
CA GLY A 70 7.28 2.27 -10.92
C GLY A 70 7.34 0.77 -10.70
N ALA A 71 7.21 0.28 -9.46
CA ALA A 71 7.14 -1.15 -9.15
C ALA A 71 6.06 -1.86 -9.98
N ILE A 72 6.45 -2.90 -10.71
CA ILE A 72 5.54 -3.73 -11.46
C ILE A 72 5.26 -4.99 -10.66
N THR A 73 4.03 -5.12 -10.18
CA THR A 73 3.61 -6.21 -9.32
C THR A 73 2.57 -7.08 -10.03
N PRO A 74 2.77 -8.41 -10.09
CA PRO A 74 1.77 -9.31 -10.62
C PRO A 74 0.58 -9.42 -9.64
N VAL A 75 -0.63 -9.34 -10.18
CA VAL A 75 -1.88 -9.48 -9.43
C VAL A 75 -2.71 -10.58 -10.08
N ALA A 76 -3.00 -11.64 -9.33
CA ALA A 76 -3.87 -12.72 -9.78
C ALA A 76 -5.33 -12.25 -9.76
N LYS A 77 -6.00 -12.34 -10.90
CA LYS A 77 -7.47 -12.27 -11.02
C LYS A 77 -8.03 -13.63 -10.68
N LEU A 78 -8.92 -13.66 -9.71
CA LEU A 78 -9.48 -14.89 -9.18
C LEU A 78 -10.96 -14.99 -9.52
N GLU A 79 -11.44 -16.22 -9.70
CA GLU A 79 -12.86 -16.48 -9.67
C GLU A 79 -13.43 -16.05 -8.30
N PRO A 80 -14.51 -15.24 -8.26
CA PRO A 80 -15.02 -14.68 -7.02
C PRO A 80 -15.31 -15.77 -5.97
N VAL A 81 -14.67 -15.66 -4.80
CA VAL A 81 -14.80 -16.65 -3.72
C VAL A 81 -14.92 -15.96 -2.37
N ASN A 82 -15.75 -16.51 -1.48
CA ASN A 82 -15.90 -15.99 -0.11
C ASN A 82 -14.76 -16.48 0.79
N VAL A 83 -14.02 -15.54 1.41
CA VAL A 83 -12.97 -15.82 2.39
C VAL A 83 -13.23 -15.03 3.67
N GLY A 84 -13.77 -15.70 4.69
CA GLY A 84 -14.10 -15.04 5.96
C GLY A 84 -15.07 -13.87 5.77
N GLY A 85 -16.20 -14.14 5.12
CA GLY A 85 -17.30 -13.17 4.93
C GLY A 85 -17.12 -12.18 3.78
N VAL A 86 -15.94 -12.12 3.16
CA VAL A 86 -15.62 -11.15 2.09
C VAL A 86 -15.39 -11.87 0.78
N ILE A 87 -16.01 -11.36 -0.30
CA ILE A 87 -15.74 -11.85 -1.66
C ILE A 87 -14.38 -11.33 -2.13
N VAL A 88 -13.48 -12.26 -2.40
CA VAL A 88 -12.15 -12.01 -2.94
C VAL A 88 -12.16 -12.29 -4.44
N THR A 89 -11.70 -11.31 -5.23
CA THR A 89 -11.55 -11.42 -6.70
C THR A 89 -10.12 -11.16 -7.18
N ASN A 90 -9.23 -10.74 -6.27
CA ASN A 90 -7.85 -10.43 -6.57
C ASN A 90 -6.95 -10.93 -5.45
N ALA A 91 -5.75 -11.43 -5.77
CA ALA A 91 -4.70 -11.71 -4.80
C ALA A 91 -3.34 -11.21 -5.30
N THR A 92 -2.53 -10.71 -4.37
CA THR A 92 -1.16 -10.28 -4.71
C THR A 92 -0.26 -11.49 -4.95
N LEU A 93 0.61 -11.38 -5.95
CA LEU A 93 1.72 -12.32 -6.18
C LEU A 93 3.07 -11.69 -5.82
N HIS A 94 3.09 -10.50 -5.22
CA HIS A 94 4.26 -9.75 -4.75
C HIS A 94 5.25 -9.32 -5.84
N ASN A 95 5.91 -10.26 -6.52
CA ASN A 95 6.93 -10.02 -7.54
C ASN A 95 7.13 -11.28 -8.41
N GLN A 96 8.01 -11.20 -9.42
CA GLN A 96 8.30 -12.32 -10.32
C GLN A 96 8.88 -13.54 -9.59
N ASP A 97 9.79 -13.34 -8.63
CA ASP A 97 10.41 -14.45 -7.88
C ASP A 97 9.37 -15.28 -7.14
N GLU A 98 8.35 -14.63 -6.58
CA GLU A 98 7.30 -15.28 -5.83
C GLU A 98 6.31 -16.02 -6.74
N VAL A 99 6.08 -15.51 -7.96
CA VAL A 99 5.34 -16.24 -9.01
C VAL A 99 6.07 -17.53 -9.38
N GLU A 100 7.39 -17.45 -9.59
CA GLU A 100 8.23 -18.60 -9.94
C GLU A 100 8.33 -19.60 -8.78
N ARG A 101 8.55 -19.11 -7.55
CA ARG A 101 8.66 -19.94 -6.35
C ARG A 101 7.40 -20.75 -6.08
N LYS A 102 6.22 -20.15 -6.30
CA LYS A 102 4.92 -20.83 -6.16
C LYS A 102 4.45 -21.52 -7.45
N ASP A 103 5.15 -21.28 -8.56
CA ASP A 103 4.82 -21.70 -9.93
C ASP A 103 3.35 -21.41 -10.26
N VAL A 104 2.87 -20.19 -9.99
CA VAL A 104 1.47 -19.81 -10.24
C VAL A 104 1.26 -19.49 -11.71
N ARG A 105 0.26 -20.12 -12.33
CA ARG A 105 -0.09 -19.94 -13.74
C ARG A 105 -1.55 -19.54 -13.92
N ILE A 106 -1.85 -18.97 -15.07
CA ILE A 106 -3.23 -18.73 -15.49
C ILE A 106 -3.93 -20.09 -15.66
N GLY A 107 -5.15 -20.21 -15.13
CA GLY A 107 -5.93 -21.44 -15.11
C GLY A 107 -5.64 -22.38 -13.93
N ASP A 108 -4.65 -22.07 -13.07
CA ASP A 108 -4.38 -22.90 -11.90
C ASP A 108 -5.51 -22.80 -10.87
N THR A 109 -5.82 -23.92 -10.23
CA THR A 109 -6.56 -23.91 -8.95
C THR A 109 -5.59 -23.60 -7.82
N VAL A 110 -5.86 -22.54 -7.06
CA VAL A 110 -4.98 -22.04 -5.99
C VAL A 110 -5.68 -22.06 -4.64
N LEU A 111 -4.90 -22.32 -3.60
CA LEU A 111 -5.30 -22.12 -2.22
C LEU A 111 -4.97 -20.69 -1.82
N ILE A 112 -5.97 -19.92 -1.41
CA ILE A 112 -5.82 -18.52 -1.01
C ILE A 112 -6.15 -18.32 0.46
N GLN A 113 -5.64 -17.25 1.04
CA GLN A 113 -5.98 -16.80 2.38
C GLN A 113 -5.95 -15.27 2.46
N ARG A 114 -6.49 -14.71 3.55
CA ARG A 114 -6.34 -13.29 3.88
C ARG A 114 -5.24 -13.12 4.93
N ALA A 115 -4.07 -12.66 4.50
CA ALA A 115 -2.96 -12.32 5.39
C ALA A 115 -3.38 -11.24 6.38
N GLY A 116 -3.24 -11.55 7.67
CA GLY A 116 -3.65 -10.65 8.76
C GLY A 116 -5.14 -10.28 8.73
N ASP A 117 -5.99 -11.07 8.05
CA ASP A 117 -7.41 -10.82 7.77
C ASP A 117 -7.68 -9.60 6.87
N VAL A 118 -6.68 -9.10 6.12
CA VAL A 118 -6.84 -7.91 5.28
C VAL A 118 -6.48 -8.19 3.83
N ILE A 119 -5.28 -8.68 3.55
CA ILE A 119 -4.74 -8.73 2.18
C ILE A 119 -4.85 -10.16 1.63
N PRO A 120 -5.60 -10.40 0.54
CA PRO A 120 -5.65 -11.72 -0.07
C PRO A 120 -4.31 -12.09 -0.73
N GLU A 121 -3.82 -13.29 -0.44
CA GLU A 121 -2.60 -13.87 -1.02
C GLU A 121 -2.82 -15.33 -1.42
N ILE A 122 -2.08 -15.77 -2.44
CA ILE A 122 -2.02 -17.18 -2.83
C ILE A 122 -1.04 -17.89 -1.92
N VAL A 123 -1.47 -18.95 -1.23
CA VAL A 123 -0.63 -19.78 -0.36
C VAL A 123 0.16 -20.79 -1.20
N LYS A 124 -0.55 -21.55 -2.06
CA LYS A 124 0.04 -22.56 -2.96
C LYS A 124 -0.88 -22.88 -4.13
N VAL A 125 -0.31 -23.46 -5.18
CA VAL A 125 -1.04 -24.08 -6.29
C VAL A 125 -1.44 -25.52 -5.92
N ILE A 126 -2.62 -25.96 -6.35
CA ILE A 126 -3.07 -27.35 -6.31
C ILE A 126 -2.65 -28.02 -7.62
N GLN A 127 -1.44 -28.58 -7.64
CA GLN A 127 -0.81 -29.09 -8.86
C GLN A 127 -1.61 -30.23 -9.51
N GLU A 128 -2.33 -31.02 -8.73
CA GLU A 128 -3.15 -32.14 -9.19
C GLU A 128 -4.32 -31.69 -10.08
N LYS A 129 -4.68 -30.40 -10.02
CA LYS A 129 -5.76 -29.79 -10.80
C LYS A 129 -5.24 -28.90 -11.94
N ARG A 130 -3.93 -28.91 -12.19
CA ARG A 130 -3.32 -28.04 -13.20
C ARG A 130 -3.76 -28.44 -14.62
N PRO A 131 -4.23 -27.48 -15.43
CA PRO A 131 -4.48 -27.73 -16.85
C PRO A 131 -3.19 -28.11 -17.60
N PRO A 132 -3.25 -29.06 -18.54
CA PRO A 132 -2.08 -29.53 -19.28
C PRO A 132 -1.47 -28.46 -20.21
N ASP A 133 -2.25 -27.44 -20.59
CA ASP A 133 -1.88 -26.32 -21.44
C ASP A 133 -1.42 -25.07 -20.66
N SER A 134 -1.21 -25.20 -19.34
CA SER A 134 -0.78 -24.09 -18.49
C SER A 134 0.65 -23.59 -18.80
N SER A 135 0.77 -22.30 -19.06
CA SER A 135 2.04 -21.63 -19.37
C SER A 135 2.59 -20.87 -18.17
N VAL A 136 3.92 -20.85 -18.02
CA VAL A 136 4.61 -20.06 -16.99
C VAL A 136 4.36 -18.58 -17.24
N TYR A 137 4.05 -17.84 -16.17
CA TYR A 137 3.84 -16.40 -16.25
C TYR A 137 5.15 -15.64 -16.03
N PHE A 138 5.38 -14.65 -16.89
CA PHE A 138 6.45 -13.68 -16.75
C PHE A 138 5.89 -12.26 -16.74
N LEU A 139 6.43 -11.41 -15.87
CA LEU A 139 6.19 -9.98 -15.93
C LEU A 139 6.56 -9.41 -17.31
N PRO A 140 5.83 -8.41 -17.80
CA PRO A 140 6.13 -7.80 -19.08
C PRO A 140 7.45 -7.04 -19.02
N ILE A 141 8.22 -7.10 -20.10
CA ILE A 141 9.43 -6.30 -20.31
C ILE A 141 9.10 -4.85 -20.73
N ILE A 142 7.84 -4.57 -21.03
CA ILE A 142 7.32 -3.24 -21.39
C ILE A 142 6.25 -2.84 -20.37
N CYS A 143 6.31 -1.61 -19.88
CA CYS A 143 5.41 -1.09 -18.86
C CYS A 143 3.99 -0.94 -19.43
N PRO A 144 2.96 -1.57 -18.83
CA PRO A 144 1.59 -1.48 -19.34
C PRO A 144 0.98 -0.07 -19.18
N GLY A 145 1.59 0.79 -18.37
CA GLY A 145 1.10 2.15 -18.14
C GLY A 145 1.69 3.22 -19.07
N CYS A 146 2.82 2.98 -19.72
CA CYS A 146 3.50 4.01 -20.54
C CYS A 146 4.39 3.45 -21.66
N GLU A 147 4.38 2.14 -21.89
CA GLU A 147 5.10 1.44 -22.96
C GLU A 147 6.64 1.58 -22.92
N HIS A 148 7.20 2.10 -21.83
CA HIS A 148 8.65 2.14 -21.63
C HIS A 148 9.19 0.81 -21.09
N GLU A 149 10.49 0.58 -21.30
CA GLU A 149 11.19 -0.60 -20.82
C GLU A 149 11.08 -0.76 -19.29
N VAL A 150 10.88 -2.01 -18.89
CA VAL A 150 10.85 -2.45 -17.50
C VAL A 150 12.22 -2.99 -17.15
N PHE A 151 12.84 -2.40 -16.13
CA PHE A 151 14.15 -2.80 -15.68
C PHE A 151 14.08 -3.39 -14.27
N ARG A 152 14.72 -4.53 -14.09
CA ARG A 152 14.96 -5.14 -12.77
C ARG A 152 16.46 -5.06 -12.47
N PRO A 153 16.89 -4.19 -11.56
CA PRO A 153 18.30 -4.11 -11.18
C PRO A 153 18.82 -5.42 -10.58
N ASP A 154 20.09 -5.71 -10.79
CA ASP A 154 20.76 -6.86 -10.19
C ASP A 154 20.64 -6.81 -8.65
N GLY A 155 20.23 -7.93 -8.06
CA GLY A 155 20.03 -8.06 -6.61
C GLY A 155 18.72 -7.49 -6.07
N GLU A 156 17.86 -6.88 -6.91
CA GLU A 156 16.52 -6.46 -6.49
C GLU A 156 15.44 -7.49 -6.92
N ALA A 157 14.46 -7.75 -6.04
CA ALA A 157 13.33 -8.64 -6.35
C ALA A 157 12.26 -7.98 -7.26
N VAL A 158 12.24 -6.65 -7.32
CA VAL A 158 11.13 -5.88 -7.91
C VAL A 158 11.55 -5.23 -9.24
N ALA A 159 10.90 -5.63 -10.33
CA ALA A 159 11.01 -4.99 -11.63
C ALA A 159 10.29 -3.62 -11.64
N ARG A 160 10.82 -2.63 -12.36
CA ARG A 160 10.27 -1.26 -12.35
C ARG A 160 10.25 -0.58 -13.72
N CYS A 161 9.21 0.22 -13.91
CA CYS A 161 9.18 1.26 -14.93
C CYS A 161 10.06 2.45 -14.50
N GLN A 162 11.08 2.78 -15.30
CA GLN A 162 11.98 3.92 -15.00
C GLN A 162 11.47 5.28 -15.51
N ASN A 163 10.44 5.28 -16.37
CA ASN A 163 9.87 6.52 -16.90
C ASN A 163 9.15 7.33 -15.80
N LEU A 164 9.72 8.48 -15.44
CA LEU A 164 9.14 9.39 -14.44
C LEU A 164 7.81 10.00 -14.90
N SER A 165 7.63 10.15 -16.22
CA SER A 165 6.40 10.65 -16.85
C SER A 165 5.34 9.56 -17.04
N CYS A 166 5.53 8.37 -16.48
CA CYS A 166 4.56 7.29 -16.54
C CYS A 166 3.22 7.73 -15.90
N PRO A 167 2.10 7.71 -16.65
CA PRO A 167 0.79 8.10 -16.12
C PRO A 167 0.36 7.27 -14.91
N ALA A 168 0.61 5.96 -14.92
CA ALA A 168 0.28 5.08 -13.81
C ALA A 168 1.05 5.44 -12.53
N GLN A 169 2.34 5.77 -12.66
CA GLN A 169 3.12 6.26 -11.53
C GLN A 169 2.61 7.61 -11.04
N PHE A 170 2.23 8.51 -11.95
CA PHE A 170 1.72 9.82 -11.60
C PHE A 170 0.40 9.76 -10.84
N LYS A 171 -0.56 8.93 -11.30
CA LYS A 171 -1.80 8.63 -10.57
C LYS A 171 -1.50 8.11 -9.16
N GLY A 172 -0.62 7.12 -9.03
CA GLY A 172 -0.23 6.59 -7.72
C GLY A 172 0.50 7.61 -6.82
N ARG A 173 1.21 8.59 -7.40
CA ARG A 173 1.81 9.70 -6.64
C ARG A 173 0.74 10.66 -6.10
N ILE A 174 -0.26 10.99 -6.90
CA ILE A 174 -1.41 11.79 -6.46
C ILE A 174 -2.17 11.05 -5.35
N GLU A 175 -2.53 9.79 -5.56
CA GLU A 175 -3.23 8.97 -4.55
C GLU A 175 -2.47 8.94 -3.22
N HIS A 176 -1.15 8.79 -3.28
CA HIS A 176 -0.32 8.86 -2.08
C HIS A 176 -0.33 10.24 -1.44
N PHE A 177 -0.22 11.31 -2.23
CA PHE A 177 -0.18 12.69 -1.75
C PHE A 177 -1.47 13.09 -1.02
N VAL A 178 -2.62 12.68 -1.55
CA VAL A 178 -3.95 12.96 -0.98
C VAL A 178 -4.36 11.98 0.13
N SER A 179 -3.62 10.89 0.32
CA SER A 179 -3.97 9.83 1.26
C SER A 179 -4.03 10.31 2.72
N LYS A 180 -4.76 9.55 3.55
CA LYS A 180 -4.96 9.84 4.98
C LYS A 180 -3.68 10.06 5.79
N PRO A 181 -2.59 9.30 5.62
CA PRO A 181 -1.34 9.57 6.34
C PRO A 181 -0.53 10.74 5.74
N ALA A 182 -0.88 11.22 4.53
CA ALA A 182 -0.26 12.33 3.82
C ALA A 182 -1.02 13.63 4.07
N LEU A 183 -1.68 14.24 3.09
CA LEU A 183 -2.43 15.48 3.30
C LEU A 183 -3.89 15.26 3.73
N ASP A 184 -4.42 14.03 3.64
CA ASP A 184 -5.80 13.67 4.03
C ASP A 184 -6.85 14.57 3.38
N ILE A 185 -6.82 14.57 2.04
CA ILE A 185 -7.82 15.28 1.25
C ILE A 185 -8.98 14.30 1.04
N ASP A 186 -9.95 14.38 1.95
CA ASP A 186 -11.16 13.56 1.89
C ASP A 186 -11.92 13.72 0.56
N GLY A 187 -12.43 12.61 0.04
CA GLY A 187 -13.15 12.58 -1.24
C GLY A 187 -12.26 12.41 -2.48
N PHE A 188 -10.93 12.52 -2.33
CA PHE A 188 -9.97 12.38 -3.44
C PHE A 188 -9.60 10.91 -3.72
N GLY A 189 -10.59 10.11 -4.13
CA GLY A 189 -10.42 8.67 -4.41
C GLY A 189 -9.82 8.35 -5.79
N GLU A 190 -9.46 7.08 -6.00
CA GLU A 190 -8.86 6.54 -7.24
C GLU A 190 -9.61 6.98 -8.52
N LYS A 191 -10.94 6.95 -8.51
CA LYS A 191 -11.74 7.36 -9.69
C LYS A 191 -11.57 8.82 -10.05
N LEU A 192 -11.51 9.70 -9.05
CA LEU A 192 -11.29 11.13 -9.27
C LEU A 192 -9.87 11.37 -9.79
N VAL A 193 -8.87 10.74 -9.18
CA VAL A 193 -7.48 10.81 -9.64
C VAL A 193 -7.36 10.37 -11.10
N ASN A 194 -7.98 9.25 -11.46
CA ASN A 194 -8.02 8.76 -12.83
C ASN A 194 -8.61 9.81 -13.78
N GLN A 195 -9.80 10.34 -13.47
CA GLN A 195 -10.45 11.34 -14.31
C GLN A 195 -9.61 12.63 -14.45
N LEU A 196 -9.01 13.13 -13.38
CA LEU A 196 -8.20 14.35 -13.43
C LEU A 196 -6.94 14.18 -14.28
N VAL A 197 -6.26 13.04 -14.15
CA VAL A 197 -5.04 12.75 -14.91
C VAL A 197 -5.36 12.39 -16.37
N ASP A 198 -6.37 11.55 -16.61
CA ASP A 198 -6.73 11.09 -17.95
C ASP A 198 -7.28 12.23 -18.83
N ASN A 199 -7.99 13.19 -18.22
CA ASN A 199 -8.44 14.42 -18.90
C ASN A 199 -7.38 15.53 -18.90
N LYS A 200 -6.16 15.27 -18.39
CA LYS A 200 -5.05 16.24 -18.30
C LYS A 200 -5.38 17.53 -17.55
N ILE A 201 -6.34 17.48 -16.62
CA ILE A 201 -6.70 18.59 -15.75
C ILE A 201 -5.60 18.80 -14.70
N VAL A 202 -4.97 17.71 -14.26
CA VAL A 202 -3.83 17.71 -13.33
C VAL A 202 -2.67 16.96 -13.97
N GLN A 203 -1.53 17.63 -14.07
CA GLN A 203 -0.27 17.12 -14.65
C GLN A 203 0.90 17.25 -13.66
N THR A 204 0.76 18.07 -12.63
CA THR A 204 1.67 18.13 -11.49
C THR A 204 0.89 18.09 -10.17
N VAL A 205 1.55 17.76 -9.06
CA VAL A 205 0.88 17.60 -7.77
C VAL A 205 0.37 18.95 -7.23
N ASP A 206 1.06 20.06 -7.52
CA ASP A 206 0.64 21.39 -7.08
C ASP A 206 -0.63 21.90 -7.78
N GLU A 207 -0.94 21.39 -8.98
CA GLU A 207 -2.16 21.74 -9.71
C GLU A 207 -3.44 21.26 -8.99
N ILE A 208 -3.35 20.30 -8.06
CA ILE A 208 -4.46 19.93 -7.19
C ILE A 208 -4.99 21.15 -6.43
N PHE A 209 -4.11 22.04 -5.98
CA PHE A 209 -4.49 23.25 -5.25
C PHE A 209 -5.01 24.39 -6.14
N LYS A 210 -5.01 24.19 -7.46
CA LYS A 210 -5.51 25.15 -8.46
C LYS A 210 -6.86 24.72 -9.05
N LEU A 211 -7.36 23.54 -8.68
CA LEU A 211 -8.64 23.02 -9.15
C LEU A 211 -9.78 23.98 -8.80
N THR A 212 -10.67 24.20 -9.77
CA THR A 212 -11.86 25.02 -9.60
C THR A 212 -13.11 24.17 -9.57
N PHE A 213 -14.21 24.76 -9.10
CA PHE A 213 -15.53 24.11 -9.10
C PHE A 213 -15.94 23.66 -10.50
N LYS A 214 -15.63 24.46 -11.53
CA LYS A 214 -15.95 24.15 -12.92
C LYS A 214 -15.21 22.91 -13.42
N ASP A 215 -13.94 22.76 -13.03
CA ASP A 215 -13.12 21.61 -13.42
C ASP A 215 -13.68 20.31 -12.84
N LEU A 216 -14.19 20.35 -11.61
CA LEU A 216 -14.73 19.20 -10.91
C LEU A 216 -16.14 18.82 -11.40
N VAL A 217 -17.06 19.79 -11.52
CA VAL A 217 -18.46 19.48 -11.90
C VAL A 217 -18.58 18.97 -13.33
N ALA A 218 -17.60 19.24 -14.18
CA ALA A 218 -17.53 18.67 -15.53
C ALA A 218 -17.22 17.16 -15.55
N LEU A 219 -16.81 16.57 -14.42
CA LEU A 219 -16.41 15.18 -14.34
C LEU A 219 -17.59 14.21 -14.16
N ASP A 220 -17.45 13.00 -14.70
CA ASP A 220 -18.47 11.96 -14.55
C ASP A 220 -18.67 11.58 -13.08
N ARG A 221 -19.93 11.47 -12.67
CA ARG A 221 -20.38 11.19 -11.29
C ARG A 221 -19.95 12.26 -10.26
N MET A 222 -19.66 13.48 -10.69
CA MET A 222 -19.43 14.60 -9.79
C MET A 222 -20.69 15.45 -9.61
N ALA A 223 -21.26 15.43 -8.41
CA ALA A 223 -22.34 16.36 -8.03
C ALA A 223 -21.75 17.67 -7.50
N GLU A 224 -22.49 18.78 -7.62
CA GLU A 224 -22.08 20.10 -7.12
C GLU A 224 -21.60 20.06 -5.66
N LYS A 225 -22.38 19.42 -4.78
CA LYS A 225 -22.01 19.26 -3.37
C LYS A 225 -20.71 18.46 -3.17
N SER A 226 -20.46 17.45 -4.00
CA SER A 226 -19.21 16.67 -3.93
C SER A 226 -18.02 17.51 -4.38
N ALA A 227 -18.18 18.33 -5.42
CA ALA A 227 -17.16 19.27 -5.87
C ALA A 227 -16.82 20.29 -4.77
N ASP A 228 -17.82 20.89 -4.12
CA ASP A 228 -17.61 21.82 -3.00
C ASP A 228 -16.89 21.16 -1.81
N ASN A 229 -17.27 19.92 -1.47
CA ASN A 229 -16.60 19.16 -0.41
C ASN A 229 -15.13 18.92 -0.74
N ILE A 230 -14.81 18.57 -1.99
CA ILE A 230 -13.42 18.34 -2.43
C ILE A 230 -12.62 19.64 -2.35
N LEU A 231 -13.15 20.77 -2.84
CA LEU A 231 -12.47 22.07 -2.76
C LEU A 231 -12.23 22.48 -1.31
N THR A 232 -13.21 22.25 -0.43
CA THR A 232 -13.08 22.51 1.00
C THR A 232 -12.02 21.64 1.64
N ALA A 233 -11.95 20.35 1.28
CA ALA A 233 -10.91 19.44 1.75
C ALA A 233 -9.51 19.85 1.26
N ILE A 234 -9.38 20.26 0.00
CA ILE A 234 -8.13 20.78 -0.58
C ILE A 234 -7.67 22.02 0.20
N GLU A 235 -8.56 22.98 0.45
CA GLU A 235 -8.22 24.19 1.19
C GLU A 235 -7.78 23.88 2.62
N SER A 236 -8.52 23.00 3.31
CA SER A 236 -8.20 22.57 4.68
C SER A 236 -6.84 21.87 4.76
N SER A 237 -6.50 21.07 3.75
CA SER A 237 -5.25 20.30 3.71
C SER A 237 -3.98 21.14 3.58
N LYS A 238 -4.10 22.42 3.17
CA LYS A 238 -2.96 23.35 3.12
C LYS A 238 -2.36 23.58 4.51
N GLN A 239 -3.17 23.45 5.56
CA GLN A 239 -2.72 23.48 6.95
C GLN A 239 -2.39 22.05 7.41
N THR A 240 -1.13 21.66 7.26
CA THR A 240 -0.63 20.31 7.62
C THR A 240 0.58 20.38 8.55
N SER A 241 0.96 19.25 9.14
CA SER A 241 2.23 19.10 9.85
C SER A 241 3.39 18.79 8.90
N PHE A 242 4.61 19.07 9.36
CA PHE A 242 5.82 18.85 8.59
C PHE A 242 6.02 17.36 8.24
N ASN A 243 5.84 16.46 9.21
CA ASN A 243 5.98 15.01 8.96
C ASN A 243 5.01 14.47 7.88
N ARG A 244 3.80 15.05 7.78
CA ARG A 244 2.76 14.70 6.82
C ARG A 244 3.12 15.23 5.45
N PHE A 245 3.60 16.46 5.37
CA PHE A 245 4.13 17.04 4.14
C PHE A 245 5.30 16.22 3.60
N VAL A 246 6.33 15.93 4.41
CA VAL A 246 7.47 15.11 4.00
C VAL A 246 7.04 13.71 3.56
N TYR A 247 6.08 13.09 4.25
CA TYR A 247 5.53 11.83 3.82
C TYR A 247 4.81 11.96 2.47
N ALA A 248 4.00 13.01 2.27
CA ALA A 248 3.23 13.27 1.06
C ALA A 248 4.12 13.43 -0.19
N LEU A 249 5.34 13.97 -0.05
CA LEU A 249 6.33 14.07 -1.14
C LEU A 249 6.69 12.70 -1.75
N GLY A 250 6.41 11.58 -1.06
CA GLY A 250 6.58 10.24 -1.61
C GLY A 250 8.05 9.87 -1.83
N ILE A 251 8.95 10.43 -1.02
CA ILE A 251 10.39 10.14 -1.07
C ILE A 251 10.59 8.63 -0.86
N ARG A 252 11.30 7.97 -1.80
CA ARG A 252 11.51 6.53 -1.75
C ARG A 252 12.22 6.14 -0.44
N ASN A 253 11.67 5.13 0.24
CA ASN A 253 12.08 4.64 1.57
C ASN A 253 11.75 5.57 2.75
N VAL A 254 11.11 6.73 2.52
CA VAL A 254 10.60 7.58 3.61
C VAL A 254 9.14 7.23 3.86
N GLY A 255 8.92 6.39 4.87
CA GLY A 255 7.58 6.07 5.37
C GLY A 255 7.07 7.09 6.39
N SER A 256 5.83 6.90 6.84
CA SER A 256 5.18 7.78 7.84
C SER A 256 5.84 7.72 9.22
N HIS A 257 6.63 6.67 9.50
CA HIS A 257 7.45 6.58 10.70
C HIS A 257 8.68 7.48 10.58
N LEU A 258 9.44 7.28 9.49
CA LEU A 258 10.67 8.01 9.24
C LEU A 258 10.44 9.52 9.08
N SER A 259 9.31 9.92 8.50
CA SER A 259 8.98 11.35 8.39
C SER A 259 8.85 12.06 9.74
N LYS A 260 8.54 11.36 10.83
CA LYS A 260 8.54 11.92 12.19
C LYS A 260 9.96 12.13 12.74
N PHE A 261 10.88 11.23 12.43
CA PHE A 261 12.29 11.42 12.80
C PHE A 261 12.91 12.58 12.03
N ILE A 262 12.59 12.70 10.74
CA ILE A 262 13.01 13.84 9.91
C ILE A 262 12.44 15.15 10.48
N GLU A 263 11.16 15.18 10.84
CA GLU A 263 10.54 16.35 11.50
C GLU A 263 11.27 16.77 12.77
N LYS A 264 11.63 15.80 13.62
CA LYS A 264 12.39 16.03 14.84
C LYS A 264 13.81 16.53 14.54
N ALA A 265 14.50 15.95 13.57
CA ALA A 265 15.87 16.31 13.23
C ALA A 265 15.99 17.76 12.72
N PHE A 266 15.00 18.23 11.95
CA PHE A 266 14.98 19.58 11.40
C PHE A 266 14.12 20.56 12.20
N ASN A 267 13.60 20.18 13.38
CA ASN A 267 12.69 21.00 14.18
C ASN A 267 11.52 21.59 13.36
N SER A 268 10.95 20.79 12.45
CA SER A 268 9.92 21.20 11.50
C SER A 268 10.28 22.39 10.57
N ASN A 269 11.57 22.71 10.42
CA ASN A 269 12.02 23.78 9.55
C ASN A 269 12.28 23.29 8.12
N ILE A 270 11.44 23.71 7.19
CA ILE A 270 11.54 23.34 5.77
C ILE A 270 12.82 23.85 5.09
N ASN A 271 13.34 25.01 5.51
CA ASN A 271 14.55 25.56 4.92
C ASN A 271 15.78 24.71 5.28
N ASP A 272 15.84 24.23 6.52
CA ASP A 272 16.94 23.40 6.99
C ASP A 272 16.88 22.01 6.35
N PHE A 273 15.66 21.46 6.21
CA PHE A 273 15.41 20.25 5.44
C PHE A 273 15.93 20.38 4.00
N MET A 274 15.53 21.42 3.27
CA MET A 274 15.96 21.63 1.88
C MET A 274 17.47 21.83 1.72
N LYS A 275 18.16 22.39 2.73
CA LYS A 275 19.61 22.67 2.71
C LYS A 275 20.46 21.56 3.32
N ALA A 276 19.85 20.48 3.82
CA ALA A 276 20.55 19.44 4.55
C ALA A 276 21.66 18.79 3.70
N THR A 277 22.85 18.61 4.27
CA THR A 277 23.96 17.92 3.59
C THR A 277 23.81 16.39 3.65
N TYR A 278 24.73 15.64 3.04
CA TYR A 278 24.64 14.17 3.00
C TYR A 278 24.82 13.57 4.40
N ASN A 279 25.84 14.05 5.08
CA ASN A 279 26.22 13.58 6.41
C ASN A 279 25.12 13.90 7.43
N GLN A 280 24.58 15.12 7.42
CA GLN A 280 23.47 15.52 8.31
C GLN A 280 22.22 14.64 8.14
N ARG A 281 22.02 14.05 6.96
CA ARG A 281 20.87 13.19 6.68
C ARG A 281 21.09 11.75 7.12
N GLU A 282 22.30 11.23 6.99
CA GLU A 282 22.66 9.91 7.52
C GLU A 282 22.74 9.88 9.05
N GLU A 283 22.97 11.03 9.69
CA GLU A 283 22.94 11.18 11.15
C GLU A 283 21.52 11.16 11.74
N ILE A 284 20.48 11.26 10.91
CA ILE A 284 19.10 11.16 11.37
C ILE A 284 18.84 9.72 11.82
N ASP A 285 18.33 9.59 13.04
CA ASP A 285 17.99 8.29 13.62
C ASP A 285 17.06 7.48 12.68
N GLU A 286 17.38 6.19 12.54
CA GLU A 286 16.75 5.25 11.60
C GLU A 286 16.90 5.55 10.08
N VAL A 287 17.64 6.58 9.67
CA VAL A 287 17.90 6.87 8.24
C VAL A 287 19.16 6.14 7.76
N GLY A 288 18.97 5.06 7.00
CA GLY A 288 20.08 4.37 6.33
C GLY A 288 20.57 5.03 5.03
N PRO A 289 21.74 4.59 4.49
CA PRO A 289 22.35 5.19 3.29
C PRO A 289 21.45 5.22 2.05
N ASN A 290 20.65 4.16 1.86
CA ASN A 290 19.68 4.07 0.76
C ASN A 290 18.57 5.12 0.86
N CYS A 291 18.15 5.47 2.08
CA CYS A 291 17.15 6.51 2.30
C CYS A 291 17.76 7.89 2.07
N SER A 292 18.95 8.14 2.63
CA SER A 292 19.69 9.40 2.42
C SER A 292 19.88 9.69 0.94
N ARG A 293 20.37 8.71 0.15
CA ARG A 293 20.55 8.85 -1.31
C ARG A 293 19.25 9.19 -2.06
N ASN A 294 18.12 8.59 -1.69
CA ASN A 294 16.84 8.90 -2.36
C ASN A 294 16.30 10.27 -1.97
N TYR A 295 16.59 10.70 -0.75
CA TYR A 295 16.26 12.04 -0.29
C TYR A 295 17.02 13.12 -1.09
N PHE A 296 18.28 12.90 -1.47
CA PHE A 296 19.02 13.79 -2.39
C PHE A 296 18.33 14.00 -3.72
N LYS A 297 17.95 12.91 -4.38
CA LYS A 297 17.43 12.94 -5.76
C LYS A 297 16.14 13.75 -5.92
N ILE A 298 15.43 14.05 -4.82
CA ILE A 298 14.21 14.86 -4.84
C ILE A 298 14.52 16.34 -4.65
N LEU A 299 15.52 16.71 -3.85
CA LEU A 299 15.87 18.12 -3.63
C LEU A 299 16.66 18.74 -4.80
N GLU A 300 17.23 17.91 -5.68
CA GLU A 300 17.92 18.35 -6.90
C GLU A 300 16.98 18.55 -8.10
N LYS A 301 15.67 18.25 -7.95
CA LYS A 301 14.64 18.40 -8.98
C LYS A 301 13.72 19.57 -8.66
#